data_AF-A0A7X8GYX3-F1
#
_entry.id   AF-A0A7X8GYX3-F1
#
_cell.length_a   1.000
_cell.length_b   1.000
_cell.length_c   1.000
_cell.angle_alpha   90.00
_cell.angle_beta   90.00
_cell.angle_gamma   90.00
#
_symmetry.space_group_name_H-M   'P 1'
#
loop_
_entity.id
_entity.type
_entity.pdbx_description
1 polymer ?
#
loop_
_entity_poly.entity_id
_entity_poly.type
_entity_poly.pdbx_seq_one_letter_code
_entity_poly.pdbx_strand_id
1 'polypeptide(L)'
;MNSMEQQLYGHLRFEQQLLEELVRLARKQQTALVNYNVTELEEITAFQDELIKNVRNAEEKRINLITAWFGISRKDAANLRLSSLEQYIKNEDISYDIKNMRENMNDLLEQLQNLNITNNLLINRANAGIKEIVTAITGGKSVCNATV
;
A
#
# COMPACT_ATOMS: atom_id res chain seq x y z
N MET A 1 11.59 32.78 0.50
CA MET A 1 11.48 31.30 0.41
C MET A 1 9.99 30.97 0.30
N ASN A 2 9.55 30.18 -0.69
CA ASN A 2 8.13 29.93 -0.90
C ASN A 2 7.61 28.88 0.10
N SER A 3 6.71 29.27 1.00
CA SER A 3 6.16 28.39 2.05
C SER A 3 5.45 27.15 1.50
N MET A 4 4.91 27.21 0.27
CA MET A 4 4.15 26.10 -0.31
C MET A 4 5.06 24.97 -0.83
N GLU A 5 6.25 25.32 -1.37
CA GLU A 5 7.23 24.32 -1.84
C GLU A 5 7.71 23.42 -0.69
N GLN A 6 7.98 24.02 0.47
CA GLN A 6 8.38 23.28 1.68
C GLN A 6 7.26 22.40 2.23
N GLN A 7 6.00 22.88 2.18
CA GLN A 7 4.86 22.07 2.61
C GLN A 7 4.67 20.87 1.70
N LEU A 8 4.73 21.06 0.37
CA LEU A 8 4.64 19.96 -0.60
C LEU A 8 5.74 18.92 -0.36
N TYR A 9 6.98 19.38 -0.19
CA TYR A 9 8.11 18.52 0.16
C TYR A 9 7.83 17.69 1.42
N GLY A 10 7.34 18.34 2.49
CA GLY A 10 7.00 17.66 3.74
C GLY A 10 5.90 16.60 3.57
N HIS A 11 4.88 16.89 2.76
CA HIS A 11 3.84 15.92 2.43
C HIS A 11 4.38 14.71 1.66
N LEU A 12 5.17 14.94 0.62
CA LEU A 12 5.77 13.87 -0.18
C LEU A 12 6.71 12.99 0.65
N ARG A 13 7.51 13.60 1.54
CA ARG A 13 8.38 12.87 2.44
C ARG A 13 7.58 11.95 3.37
N PHE A 14 6.48 12.46 3.93
CA PHE A 14 5.60 11.66 4.78
C PHE A 14 4.92 10.53 4.01
N GLU A 15 4.44 10.79 2.78
CA GLU A 15 3.88 9.75 1.91
C GLU A 15 4.89 8.65 1.60
N GLN A 16 6.15 9.00 1.29
CA GLN A 16 7.22 8.03 1.07
C GLN A 16 7.44 7.16 2.32
N GLN A 17 7.49 7.75 3.52
CA GLN A 17 7.65 6.98 4.77
C GLN A 17 6.51 5.98 4.98
N LEU A 18 5.26 6.37 4.66
CA LEU A 18 4.12 5.47 4.75
C LEU A 18 4.21 4.32 3.73
N LEU A 19 4.72 4.58 2.53
CA LEU A 19 4.97 3.53 1.52
C LEU A 19 6.08 2.56 1.95
N GLU A 20 7.16 3.06 2.53
CA GLU A 20 8.24 2.23 3.09
C GLU A 20 7.69 1.28 4.17
N GLU A 21 6.84 1.79 5.05
CA GLU A 21 6.18 0.98 6.08
C GLU A 21 5.21 -0.04 5.49
N LEU A 22 4.46 0.28 4.44
CA LEU A 22 3.61 -0.68 3.73
C LEU A 22 4.43 -1.81 3.11
N VAL A 23 5.55 -1.49 2.47
CA VAL A 23 6.47 -2.49 1.91
C VAL A 23 7.02 -3.39 3.03
N ARG A 24 7.41 -2.81 4.17
CA ARG A 24 7.88 -3.57 5.33
C ARG A 24 6.81 -4.52 5.86
N LEU A 25 5.56 -4.07 6.01
CA LEU A 25 4.45 -4.91 6.44
C LEU A 25 4.12 -6.01 5.42
N ALA A 26 4.15 -5.70 4.12
CA ALA A 26 3.91 -6.69 3.07
C ALA A 26 4.99 -7.79 3.04
N ARG A 27 6.26 -7.45 3.32
CA ARG A 27 7.34 -8.44 3.52
C ARG A 27 7.11 -9.30 4.75
N LYS A 28 6.72 -8.69 5.88
CA LYS A 28 6.37 -9.44 7.09
C LYS A 28 5.22 -10.40 6.84
N GLN A 29 4.18 -9.95 6.12
CA GLN A 29 3.04 -10.77 5.75
C GLN A 29 3.48 -11.99 4.93
N GLN A 30 4.38 -11.79 3.96
CA GLN A 30 4.96 -12.88 3.18
C GLN A 30 5.64 -13.92 4.07
N THR A 31 6.48 -13.48 5.02
CA THR A 31 7.16 -14.36 5.96
C THR A 31 6.16 -15.12 6.84
N ALA A 32 5.16 -14.45 7.38
CA ALA A 32 4.12 -15.06 8.20
C ALA A 32 3.28 -16.09 7.41
N LEU A 33 2.97 -15.82 6.14
CA LEU A 33 2.28 -16.75 5.25
C LEU A 33 3.10 -18.01 4.97
N VAL A 34 4.41 -17.86 4.73
CA VAL A 34 5.33 -19.00 4.51
C VAL A 34 5.43 -19.87 5.77
N ASN A 35 5.42 -19.25 6.95
CA ASN A 35 5.56 -19.93 8.23
C ASN A 35 4.21 -20.39 8.84
N TYR A 36 3.09 -20.16 8.16
CA TYR A 36 1.74 -20.43 8.67
C TYR A 36 1.45 -19.77 10.03
N ASN A 37 2.03 -18.60 10.29
CA ASN A 37 1.87 -17.88 11.55
C ASN A 37 0.59 -17.03 11.54
N VAL A 38 -0.55 -17.66 11.86
CA VAL A 38 -1.88 -17.01 11.78
C VAL A 38 -1.99 -15.81 12.73
N THR A 39 -1.44 -15.90 13.94
CA THR A 39 -1.49 -14.80 14.92
C THR A 39 -0.76 -13.56 14.41
N GLU A 40 0.42 -13.73 13.82
CA GLU A 40 1.16 -12.62 13.23
C GLU A 40 0.45 -12.02 12.00
N LEU A 41 -0.28 -12.83 11.23
CA LEU A 41 -1.08 -12.32 10.10
C LEU A 41 -2.23 -11.41 10.56
N GLU A 42 -2.89 -11.74 11.67
CA GLU A 42 -3.95 -10.90 12.25
C GLU A 42 -3.40 -9.53 12.70
N GLU A 43 -2.27 -9.54 13.42
CA GLU A 43 -1.60 -8.31 13.84
C GLU A 43 -1.16 -7.45 12.65
N ILE A 44 -0.51 -8.07 11.65
CA ILE A 44 -0.06 -7.36 10.44
C ILE A 44 -1.24 -6.72 9.70
N THR A 45 -2.37 -7.43 9.58
CA THR A 45 -3.56 -6.92 8.89
C THR A 45 -4.12 -5.69 9.60
N ALA A 46 -4.19 -5.71 10.94
CA ALA A 46 -4.64 -4.56 11.71
C ALA A 46 -3.76 -3.33 11.49
N PHE A 47 -2.43 -3.50 11.47
CA PHE A 47 -1.49 -2.41 11.17
C PHE A 47 -1.62 -1.91 9.72
N GLN A 48 -1.82 -2.80 8.75
CA GLN A 48 -2.02 -2.42 7.35
C GLN A 48 -3.29 -1.56 7.20
N ASP A 49 -4.39 -1.90 7.87
CA ASP A 49 -5.64 -1.14 7.82
C ASP A 49 -5.49 0.28 8.38
N GLU A 50 -4.76 0.44 9.47
CA GLU A 50 -4.43 1.76 10.02
C GLU A 50 -3.53 2.55 9.06
N LEU A 51 -2.50 1.90 8.52
CA LEU A 51 -1.54 2.53 7.64
C LEU A 51 -2.18 3.00 6.32
N ILE A 52 -3.12 2.23 5.76
CA ILE A 52 -3.90 2.60 4.57
C ILE A 52 -4.74 3.86 4.84
N LYS A 53 -5.34 3.98 6.02
CA LYS A 53 -6.06 5.22 6.41
C LYS A 53 -5.11 6.41 6.44
N ASN A 54 -3.90 6.22 6.98
CA ASN A 54 -2.89 7.28 7.04
C ASN A 54 -2.42 7.69 5.64
N VAL A 55 -2.22 6.75 4.72
CA VAL A 55 -1.90 7.06 3.31
C VAL A 55 -3.00 7.88 2.65
N ARG A 56 -4.27 7.47 2.80
CA ARG A 56 -5.41 8.22 2.25
C ARG A 56 -5.49 9.64 2.81
N ASN A 57 -5.24 9.81 4.11
CA ASN A 57 -5.23 11.12 4.75
C ASN A 57 -4.05 11.99 4.31
N ALA A 58 -2.87 11.40 4.08
CA ALA A 58 -1.70 12.12 3.58
C ALA A 58 -1.93 12.63 2.15
N GLU A 59 -2.41 11.73 1.28
CA GLU A 59 -2.77 12.04 -0.11
C GLU A 59 -3.82 13.16 -0.17
N GLU A 60 -4.84 13.09 0.67
CA GLU A 60 -5.87 14.12 0.75
C GLU A 60 -5.30 15.49 1.14
N LYS A 61 -4.35 15.54 2.08
CA LYS A 61 -3.67 16.79 2.45
C LYS A 61 -2.85 17.34 1.28
N ARG A 62 -2.14 16.48 0.55
CA ARG A 62 -1.38 16.87 -0.64
C ARG A 62 -2.28 17.43 -1.73
N ILE A 63 -3.41 16.77 -2.02
CA ILE A 63 -4.41 17.25 -2.99
C ILE A 63 -4.92 18.62 -2.60
N ASN A 64 -5.32 18.81 -1.33
CA ASN A 64 -5.82 20.10 -0.85
C ASN A 64 -4.76 21.21 -0.96
N LEU A 65 -3.49 20.91 -0.67
CA LEU A 65 -2.38 21.84 -0.86
C LEU A 65 -2.21 22.23 -2.33
N ILE A 66 -2.20 21.26 -3.25
CA ILE A 66 -2.06 21.50 -4.69
C ILE A 66 -3.25 22.33 -5.21
N THR A 67 -4.47 22.01 -4.80
CA THR A 67 -5.66 22.80 -5.15
C THR A 67 -5.52 24.24 -4.67
N ALA A 68 -5.10 24.47 -3.43
CA ALA A 68 -4.91 25.82 -2.90
C ALA A 68 -3.77 26.58 -3.59
N TRP A 69 -2.69 25.89 -3.94
CA TRP A 69 -1.52 26.52 -4.55
C TRP A 69 -1.77 26.91 -6.01
N PHE A 70 -2.40 26.04 -6.81
CA PHE A 70 -2.61 26.28 -8.24
C PHE A 70 -4.01 26.82 -8.59
N GLY A 71 -4.95 26.86 -7.64
CA GLY A 71 -6.32 27.30 -7.89
C GLY A 71 -7.10 26.38 -8.82
N ILE A 72 -6.73 25.11 -8.90
CA ILE A 72 -7.34 24.10 -9.79
C ILE A 72 -8.38 23.25 -9.07
N SER A 73 -9.24 22.56 -9.82
CA SER A 73 -10.22 21.67 -9.20
C SER A 73 -9.54 20.53 -8.44
N ARG A 74 -10.20 19.99 -7.41
CA ARG A 74 -9.72 18.83 -6.65
C ARG A 74 -9.45 17.61 -7.56
N LYS A 75 -10.29 17.42 -8.59
CA LYS A 75 -10.12 16.35 -9.57
C LYS A 75 -8.83 16.54 -10.37
N ASP A 76 -8.52 17.76 -10.78
CA ASP A 76 -7.30 18.05 -11.53
C ASP A 76 -6.06 17.91 -10.64
N ALA A 77 -6.14 18.37 -9.38
CA ALA A 77 -5.08 18.20 -8.40
C ALA A 77 -4.75 16.73 -8.10
N ALA A 78 -5.77 15.87 -8.01
CA ALA A 78 -5.58 14.42 -7.80
C ALA A 78 -4.93 13.71 -9.00
N ASN A 79 -5.11 14.22 -10.22
CA ASN A 79 -4.53 13.64 -11.44
C ASN A 79 -3.20 14.30 -11.84
N LEU A 80 -2.76 15.31 -11.10
CA LEU A 80 -1.57 16.07 -11.43
C LEU A 80 -0.33 15.23 -11.12
N ARG A 81 0.49 14.99 -12.15
CA ARG A 81 1.74 14.24 -12.01
C ARG A 81 2.79 15.08 -11.28
N LEU A 82 3.60 14.46 -10.42
CA LEU A 82 4.74 15.12 -9.77
C LEU A 82 5.72 15.72 -10.80
N SER A 83 5.95 15.03 -11.92
CA SER A 83 6.75 15.53 -13.04
C SER A 83 6.23 16.87 -13.60
N SER A 84 4.92 17.10 -13.53
CA SER A 84 4.30 18.35 -13.97
C SER A 84 4.38 19.45 -12.91
N LEU A 85 4.64 19.11 -11.64
CA LEU A 85 4.84 20.06 -10.55
C LEU A 85 6.29 20.59 -10.49
N GLU A 86 7.26 19.79 -10.94
CA GLU A 86 8.69 20.15 -11.00
C GLU A 86 8.95 21.49 -11.71
N GLN A 87 8.22 21.79 -12.79
CA GLN A 87 8.37 23.06 -13.53
C GLN A 87 7.96 24.31 -12.74
N TYR A 88 7.23 24.14 -11.64
CA TYR A 88 6.75 25.25 -10.80
C TYR A 88 7.57 25.43 -9.52
N ILE A 89 8.48 24.51 -9.23
CA ILE A 89 9.37 24.56 -8.07
C ILE A 89 10.59 25.40 -8.43
N LYS A 90 10.75 26.56 -7.77
CA LYS A 90 11.87 27.47 -8.05
C LYS A 90 13.13 27.13 -7.27
N ASN A 91 12.98 26.46 -6.13
CA ASN A 91 14.10 26.02 -5.31
C ASN A 91 14.74 24.76 -5.92
N GLU A 92 15.98 24.87 -6.37
CA GLU A 92 16.71 23.78 -7.04
C GLU A 92 16.93 22.56 -6.13
N ASP A 93 17.26 22.77 -4.85
CA ASP A 93 17.46 21.68 -3.89
C ASP A 93 16.16 20.88 -3.67
N ILE A 94 15.04 21.59 -3.49
CA ILE A 94 13.72 20.95 -3.32
C ILE A 94 13.31 20.22 -4.60
N SER A 95 13.58 20.82 -5.77
CA SER A 95 13.28 20.19 -7.07
C SER A 95 14.06 18.89 -7.25
N TYR A 96 15.36 18.90 -6.94
CA TYR A 96 16.22 17.72 -6.99
C TYR A 96 15.72 16.62 -6.05
N ASP A 97 15.40 16.96 -4.80
CA ASP A 97 14.93 15.96 -3.85
C ASP A 97 13.56 15.39 -4.24
N ILE A 98 12.61 16.21 -4.71
CA ILE A 98 11.29 15.74 -5.15
C ILE A 98 11.42 14.77 -6.32
N LYS A 99 12.35 15.02 -7.24
CA LYS A 99 12.65 14.09 -8.32
C LYS A 99 13.14 12.73 -7.78
N ASN A 100 14.07 12.75 -6.83
CA ASN A 100 14.56 11.51 -6.20
C ASN A 100 13.44 10.79 -5.42
N MET A 101 12.59 11.52 -4.69
CA MET A 101 11.44 10.93 -3.99
C MET A 101 10.48 10.26 -4.97
N ARG A 102 10.20 10.89 -6.12
CA ARG A 102 9.35 10.30 -7.16
C ARG A 102 9.90 8.96 -7.64
N GLU A 103 11.19 8.88 -7.91
CA GLU A 103 11.86 7.64 -8.34
C GLU A 103 11.77 6.58 -7.23
N ASN A 104 12.12 6.93 -5.99
CA ASN A 104 12.02 6.02 -4.84
C ASN A 104 10.59 5.54 -4.58
N MET A 105 9.59 6.41 -4.67
CA MET A 105 8.19 6.06 -4.48
C MET A 105 7.69 5.10 -5.57
N ASN A 106 8.12 5.30 -6.83
CA ASN A 106 7.79 4.35 -7.90
C ASN A 106 8.38 2.96 -7.62
N ASP A 107 9.65 2.88 -7.20
CA ASP A 107 10.30 1.62 -6.86
C ASP A 107 9.59 0.93 -5.67
N LEU A 108 9.16 1.70 -4.66
CA LEU A 108 8.41 1.19 -3.52
C LEU A 108 7.03 0.67 -3.95
N LEU A 109 6.34 1.37 -4.84
CA LEU A 109 5.04 0.93 -5.38
C LEU A 109 5.17 -0.36 -6.19
N GLU A 110 6.20 -0.48 -7.02
CA GLU A 110 6.48 -1.70 -7.77
C GLU A 110 6.77 -2.88 -6.83
N GLN A 111 7.62 -2.66 -5.82
CA GLN A 111 7.90 -3.66 -4.79
C GLN A 111 6.63 -4.09 -4.06
N LEU A 112 5.80 -3.13 -3.63
CA LEU A 112 4.56 -3.40 -2.93
C LEU A 112 3.59 -4.21 -3.79
N GLN A 113 3.46 -3.87 -5.08
CA GLN A 113 2.63 -4.61 -6.03
C GLN A 113 3.10 -6.06 -6.16
N ASN A 114 4.40 -6.28 -6.34
CA ASN A 114 4.99 -7.62 -6.46
C ASN A 114 4.79 -8.47 -5.18
N LEU A 115 4.98 -7.85 -4.01
CA LEU A 115 4.73 -8.49 -2.72
C LEU A 115 3.26 -8.88 -2.56
N ASN A 116 2.33 -7.98 -2.90
CA ASN A 116 0.90 -8.26 -2.80
C ASN A 116 0.45 -9.38 -3.75
N ILE A 117 0.96 -9.42 -4.98
CA ILE A 117 0.71 -10.52 -5.92
C ILE A 117 1.19 -11.85 -5.30
N THR A 118 2.38 -11.85 -4.74
CA THR A 118 2.98 -13.06 -4.13
C THR A 118 2.18 -13.51 -2.90
N ASN A 119 1.83 -12.58 -2.01
CA ASN A 119 1.04 -12.87 -0.81
C ASN A 119 -0.34 -13.43 -1.17
N ASN A 120 -1.01 -12.86 -2.17
CA ASN A 120 -2.29 -13.39 -2.65
C ASN A 120 -2.16 -14.82 -3.20
N LEU A 121 -1.08 -15.12 -3.92
CA LEU A 121 -0.82 -16.47 -4.42
C LEU A 121 -0.60 -17.45 -3.26
N LEU A 122 0.17 -17.06 -2.23
CA LEU A 122 0.40 -17.88 -1.04
C LEU A 122 -0.91 -18.15 -0.28
N ILE A 123 -1.74 -17.13 -0.09
CA ILE A 123 -3.06 -17.25 0.55
C ILE A 123 -3.96 -18.23 -0.23
N ASN A 124 -4.04 -18.06 -1.56
CA ASN A 124 -4.84 -18.94 -2.42
C ASN A 124 -4.35 -20.39 -2.35
N ARG A 125 -3.03 -20.59 -2.31
CA ARG A 125 -2.44 -21.93 -2.18
C ARG A 125 -2.75 -22.55 -0.81
N ALA A 126 -2.66 -21.79 0.27
CA ALA A 126 -3.03 -22.26 1.61
C ALA A 126 -4.51 -22.68 1.67
N ASN A 127 -5.40 -21.86 1.11
CA ASN A 127 -6.84 -22.16 1.04
C ASN A 127 -7.15 -23.42 0.21
N ALA A 128 -6.45 -23.61 -0.91
CA ALA A 128 -6.58 -24.82 -1.72
C ALA A 128 -6.19 -26.08 -0.91
N GLY A 129 -5.05 -26.03 -0.21
CA GLY A 129 -4.61 -27.14 0.64
C GLY A 129 -5.58 -27.43 1.78
N ILE A 130 -6.13 -26.40 2.44
CA ILE A 130 -7.16 -26.57 3.48
C ILE A 130 -8.40 -27.24 2.89
N LYS A 131 -8.86 -26.83 1.71
CA LYS A 131 -10.02 -27.42 1.03
C LYS A 131 -9.78 -28.90 0.69
N GLU A 132 -8.58 -29.25 0.23
CA GLU A 132 -8.19 -30.64 -0.04
C GLU A 132 -8.21 -31.48 1.23
N ILE A 133 -7.64 -30.97 2.33
CA ILE A 133 -7.66 -31.64 3.65
C ILE A 133 -9.11 -31.84 4.12
N VAL A 134 -9.94 -30.80 4.07
CA VAL A 134 -11.37 -30.88 4.45
C VAL A 134 -12.10 -31.89 3.58
N THR A 135 -11.83 -31.92 2.27
CA THR A 135 -12.46 -32.88 1.35
C THR A 135 -12.02 -34.31 1.64
N ALA A 136 -10.74 -34.52 1.96
CA ALA A 136 -10.21 -35.83 2.32
C ALA A 136 -10.79 -36.34 3.65
N ILE A 137 -11.00 -35.45 4.63
CA ILE A 137 -11.59 -35.77 5.94
C ILE A 137 -13.10 -36.01 5.83
N THR A 138 -13.82 -35.17 5.10
CA THR A 138 -15.28 -35.30 4.90
C THR A 138 -15.65 -36.34 3.84
N GLY A 139 -14.65 -36.83 3.10
CA GLY A 139 -14.66 -38.11 2.41
C GLY A 139 -15.80 -38.32 1.43
N GLY A 140 -16.25 -37.29 0.69
CA GLY A 140 -17.26 -37.43 -0.38
C GLY A 140 -18.55 -38.18 0.01
N LYS A 141 -18.81 -38.38 1.31
CA LYS A 141 -19.94 -39.15 1.82
C LYS A 141 -20.96 -38.16 2.31
N SER A 142 -22.01 -37.98 1.50
CA SER A 142 -23.35 -37.73 2.03
C SER A 142 -23.51 -38.62 3.27
N VAL A 143 -23.77 -38.00 4.41
CA VAL A 143 -24.10 -38.70 5.64
C VAL A 143 -25.32 -39.56 5.32
N CYS A 144 -25.09 -40.83 4.98
CA CYS A 144 -26.16 -41.81 4.88
C CYS A 144 -26.70 -41.96 6.29
N ASN A 145 -27.83 -41.33 6.55
CA ASN A 145 -28.66 -41.63 7.69
C ASN A 145 -28.97 -43.13 7.63
N ALA A 146 -28.30 -43.91 8.47
CA ALA A 146 -28.65 -45.28 8.73
C ALA A 146 -30.06 -45.27 9.35
N THR A 147 -31.02 -45.87 8.63
CA THR A 147 -32.28 -46.31 9.24
C THR A 147 -31.96 -47.44 10.21
N VAL A 148 -32.20 -47.20 11.49
CA VAL A 148 -32.50 -48.22 12.49
C VAL A 148 -33.82 -47.83 13.13
#